data_AF-A0ABD3MV49-F1
#
_entry.id   AF-A0ABD3MV49-F1
#
_cell.length_a   1.000
_cell.length_b   1.000
_cell.length_c   1.000
_cell.angle_alpha   90.00
_cell.angle_beta   90.00
_cell.angle_gamma   90.00
#
_symmetry.space_group_name_H-M   'P 1'
#
loop_
_entity.id
_entity.type
_entity.pdbx_description
1 polymer ?
#
loop_
_entity_poly.entity_id
_entity_poly.type
_entity_poly.pdbx_seq_one_letter_code
_entity_poly.pdbx_strand_id
1 'polypeptide(L)'
;MDSTATPMPRLHQPSTSNNNSQYILLVLAVLSLTSTPAYALINARIECRRPYQYSTSLILRQHQPVLRAVSVAMMTESRNHLQSSSSDGSDSLVDDITILGFGSLLSIKSARLTFPTLKDFRLGRVPNHRRVFGHPASIFFERDIALLDTLEMSSLSCEYEEGHSFVCSVFEVPNVGLSEMSFDGNHGKPTSNWIPSRAFLEREEEFEIALVPYEELPSTNNGLSKDSTSTCFGGTDGPLKLGVICRRSTDEAYIALWGQDHFQNKFLKHGVKTIWNWPKDSGLKPCPVYLRHCVLASYNCESEDTDTWSIGCTGGVCYNSFLDETYLVDRETSIRDYLNQYPDIMKLEPPDALRERYGG
;
A
#
# COMPACT_ATOMS: atom_id res chain seq x y z
N MET A 1 -72.73 -32.26 -27.57
CA MET A 1 -71.73 -31.60 -28.43
C MET A 1 -70.39 -31.83 -27.74
N ASP A 2 -69.89 -33.07 -27.67
CA ASP A 2 -69.18 -33.83 -28.74
C ASP A 2 -68.14 -32.92 -29.42
N SER A 3 -66.83 -33.19 -29.40
CA SER A 3 -66.10 -34.46 -29.57
C SER A 3 -64.71 -34.39 -28.89
N THR A 4 -64.35 -35.31 -27.99
CA THR A 4 -63.46 -36.49 -28.16
C THR A 4 -62.09 -36.27 -28.82
N ALA A 5 -61.01 -36.43 -28.04
CA ALA A 5 -59.90 -37.35 -28.34
C ALA A 5 -58.90 -37.46 -27.16
N THR A 6 -58.63 -38.69 -26.73
CA THR A 6 -57.58 -39.20 -25.80
C THR A 6 -56.92 -40.41 -26.50
N PRO A 7 -55.82 -41.08 -26.04
CA PRO A 7 -54.85 -40.79 -24.94
C PRO A 7 -53.35 -41.23 -25.17
N MET A 8 -52.44 -40.72 -24.29
CA MET A 8 -51.32 -41.40 -23.54
C MET A 8 -50.13 -42.10 -24.27
N PRO A 9 -48.98 -42.48 -23.60
CA PRO A 9 -48.71 -42.49 -22.14
C PRO A 9 -47.30 -42.06 -21.61
N ARG A 10 -47.30 -41.82 -20.27
CA ARG A 10 -46.31 -42.21 -19.23
C ARG A 10 -44.96 -41.47 -19.16
N LEU A 11 -44.33 -41.26 -18.00
CA LEU A 11 -44.46 -41.91 -16.68
C LEU A 11 -43.97 -40.94 -15.57
N HIS A 12 -44.59 -41.12 -14.40
CA HIS A 12 -44.39 -40.45 -13.13
C HIS A 12 -42.95 -40.31 -12.62
N GLN A 13 -42.68 -39.16 -11.98
CA GLN A 13 -41.73 -39.00 -10.87
C GLN A 13 -42.13 -39.90 -9.68
N PRO A 14 -41.19 -40.18 -8.76
CA PRO A 14 -41.41 -39.55 -7.46
C PRO A 14 -40.14 -39.02 -6.80
N SER A 15 -40.38 -38.01 -5.97
CA SER A 15 -39.52 -37.36 -4.98
C SER A 15 -39.22 -38.23 -3.75
N THR A 16 -38.00 -38.15 -3.20
CA THR A 16 -37.62 -38.43 -1.79
C THR A 16 -36.20 -37.87 -1.55
N SER A 17 -35.99 -36.84 -0.72
CA SER A 17 -35.67 -36.85 0.73
C SER A 17 -34.24 -37.29 1.12
N ASN A 18 -33.54 -36.41 1.84
CA ASN A 18 -32.44 -36.57 2.81
C ASN A 18 -31.84 -37.98 3.05
N ASN A 19 -30.50 -38.10 3.00
CA ASN A 19 -29.66 -38.25 4.20
C ASN A 19 -28.18 -38.54 3.89
N ASN A 20 -27.37 -38.17 4.88
CA ASN A 20 -25.94 -38.32 5.09
C ASN A 20 -25.25 -39.64 4.68
N SER A 21 -23.95 -39.48 4.43
CA SER A 21 -22.84 -40.31 4.93
C SER A 21 -22.13 -41.24 3.94
N GLN A 22 -20.85 -40.90 3.74
CA GLN A 22 -19.69 -41.77 3.54
C GLN A 22 -19.71 -42.81 2.42
N TYR A 23 -18.87 -42.59 1.39
CA TYR A 23 -18.02 -43.65 0.85
C TYR A 23 -16.65 -43.08 0.43
N ILE A 24 -15.63 -43.73 0.98
CA ILE A 24 -14.19 -43.63 0.69
C ILE A 24 -13.90 -44.35 -0.63
N LEU A 25 -13.06 -43.76 -1.50
CA LEU A 25 -12.26 -44.42 -2.54
C LEU A 25 -11.15 -43.44 -2.98
N LEU A 26 -9.96 -43.49 -2.37
CA LEU A 26 -8.79 -44.28 -2.76
C LEU A 26 -8.21 -43.88 -4.12
N VAL A 27 -7.17 -43.04 -4.13
CA VAL A 27 -6.22 -42.91 -5.23
C VAL A 27 -4.78 -43.01 -4.70
N LEU A 28 -4.03 -43.83 -5.43
CA LEU A 28 -2.70 -44.36 -5.20
C LEU A 28 -1.55 -43.38 -5.48
N ALA A 29 -0.41 -43.71 -4.85
CA ALA A 29 0.96 -43.66 -5.40
C ALA A 29 1.66 -42.28 -5.54
N VAL A 30 2.98 -42.11 -5.39
CA VAL A 30 4.15 -42.97 -5.06
C VAL A 30 5.32 -42.02 -4.71
N LEU A 31 6.21 -42.47 -3.82
CA LEU A 31 7.66 -42.20 -3.57
C LEU A 31 8.34 -41.08 -4.42
N SER A 32 9.31 -40.30 -3.94
CA SER A 32 10.55 -40.69 -3.24
C SER A 32 11.39 -39.47 -2.80
N LEU A 33 12.20 -39.70 -1.76
CA LEU A 33 13.31 -38.91 -1.22
C LEU A 33 14.34 -38.41 -2.26
N THR A 34 15.03 -37.30 -1.96
CA THR A 34 16.52 -37.15 -1.83
C THR A 34 16.89 -35.65 -1.84
N SER A 35 17.50 -35.13 -0.76
CA SER A 35 18.94 -34.87 -0.52
C SER A 35 19.51 -33.56 -1.11
N THR A 36 20.00 -32.70 -0.21
CA THR A 36 20.90 -31.55 -0.44
C THR A 36 22.27 -31.93 -1.00
N PRO A 37 23.00 -30.98 -1.61
CA PRO A 37 24.45 -30.95 -1.39
C PRO A 37 25.04 -29.56 -1.09
N ALA A 38 26.20 -29.63 -0.42
CA ALA A 38 27.03 -28.58 0.13
C ALA A 38 28.03 -27.98 -0.88
N TYR A 39 28.49 -26.77 -0.57
CA TYR A 39 29.56 -26.02 -1.26
C TYR A 39 30.94 -26.66 -1.05
N ALA A 40 31.74 -26.72 -2.13
CA ALA A 40 33.16 -27.07 -2.09
C ALA A 40 34.03 -25.94 -2.67
N LEU A 41 35.08 -25.58 -1.92
CA LEU A 41 36.14 -24.63 -2.24
C LEU A 41 37.17 -25.24 -3.21
N ILE A 42 37.64 -24.48 -4.20
CA ILE A 42 38.89 -24.77 -4.92
C ILE A 42 39.70 -23.47 -5.08
N ASN A 43 40.93 -23.50 -4.56
CA ASN A 43 42.00 -22.54 -4.78
C ASN A 43 42.76 -22.86 -6.08
N ALA A 44 43.11 -21.85 -6.86
CA ALA A 44 44.22 -21.93 -7.81
C ALA A 44 44.95 -20.57 -7.92
N ARG A 45 46.27 -20.63 -7.83
CA ARG A 45 47.26 -19.54 -7.86
C ARG A 45 48.32 -19.97 -8.89
N ILE A 46 48.92 -19.00 -9.62
CA ILE A 46 50.27 -18.96 -10.26
C ILE A 46 50.23 -18.06 -11.52
N GLU A 47 50.75 -16.82 -11.44
CA GLU A 47 52.02 -16.26 -11.99
C GLU A 47 51.92 -15.79 -13.47
N CYS A 48 51.97 -14.49 -13.80
CA CYS A 48 53.05 -13.48 -13.79
C CYS A 48 53.83 -13.37 -15.13
N ARG A 49 53.65 -12.25 -15.87
CA ARG A 49 54.70 -11.53 -16.64
C ARG A 49 54.21 -10.13 -17.10
N ARG A 50 55.04 -9.10 -16.84
CA ARG A 50 54.95 -7.65 -17.17
C ARG A 50 55.71 -7.33 -18.50
N PRO A 51 55.90 -6.06 -18.95
CA PRO A 51 55.19 -4.78 -18.72
C PRO A 51 54.85 -4.00 -20.02
N TYR A 52 53.97 -2.99 -19.93
CA TYR A 52 54.23 -1.67 -20.55
C TYR A 52 53.57 -0.57 -19.72
N GLN A 53 54.34 0.47 -19.40
CA GLN A 53 53.95 1.58 -18.52
C GLN A 53 53.25 2.68 -19.32
N TYR A 54 52.15 3.22 -18.79
CA TYR A 54 51.99 4.67 -18.66
C TYR A 54 51.14 4.98 -17.41
N SER A 55 51.68 5.90 -16.61
CA SER A 55 51.16 6.55 -15.39
C SER A 55 49.95 7.43 -15.76
N THR A 56 48.90 7.72 -14.96
CA THR A 56 48.79 7.87 -13.50
C THR A 56 47.30 7.90 -13.07
N SER A 57 47.04 7.40 -11.85
CA SER A 57 45.90 7.69 -10.93
C SER A 57 44.45 7.35 -11.34
N LEU A 58 44.02 6.13 -11.00
CA LEU A 58 42.62 5.79 -10.71
C LEU A 58 42.55 5.28 -9.25
N ILE A 59 41.81 5.99 -8.40
CA ILE A 59 41.42 5.51 -7.07
C ILE A 59 40.24 4.57 -7.27
N LEU A 60 40.50 3.26 -7.25
CA LEU A 60 39.49 2.24 -7.04
C LEU A 60 39.15 2.19 -5.55
N ARG A 61 37.99 2.74 -5.15
CA ARG A 61 37.34 2.34 -3.90
C ARG A 61 36.51 1.10 -4.19
N GLN A 62 36.85 0.02 -3.49
CA GLN A 62 36.08 -1.21 -3.45
C GLN A 62 34.70 -0.91 -2.85
N HIS A 63 33.64 -1.17 -3.63
CA HIS A 63 32.27 -1.22 -3.13
C HIS A 63 32.07 -2.52 -2.35
N GLN A 64 32.04 -2.43 -1.02
CA GLN A 64 31.30 -3.37 -0.18
C GLN A 64 29.87 -2.80 0.02
N PRO A 65 28.80 -3.61 -0.07
CA PRO A 65 27.48 -3.16 0.32
C PRO A 65 27.46 -3.04 1.86
N VAL A 66 27.56 -1.81 2.37
CA VAL A 66 27.27 -1.54 3.77
C VAL A 66 25.74 -1.49 3.90
N LEU A 67 25.15 -2.62 4.28
CA LEU A 67 23.83 -2.65 4.91
C LEU A 67 23.93 -1.83 6.21
N ARG A 68 23.60 -0.53 6.15
CA ARG A 68 23.25 0.22 7.35
C ARG A 68 21.79 -0.09 7.66
N ALA A 69 21.58 -1.19 8.37
CA ALA A 69 20.43 -1.31 9.25
C ALA A 69 20.53 -0.17 10.26
N VAL A 70 19.61 0.79 10.19
CA VAL A 70 19.40 1.72 11.30
C VAL A 70 18.75 0.90 12.40
N SER A 71 19.58 0.35 13.29
CA SER A 71 19.12 -0.29 14.51
C SER A 71 18.37 0.76 15.32
N VAL A 72 17.04 0.62 15.44
CA VAL A 72 16.21 1.33 16.40
C VAL A 72 16.52 0.74 17.78
N ALA A 73 17.68 1.08 18.32
CA ALA A 73 18.16 0.59 19.59
C ALA A 73 18.90 1.69 20.35
N MET A 74 18.23 2.83 20.58
CA MET A 74 18.59 3.83 21.60
C MET A 74 17.36 4.66 21.99
N MET A 75 16.40 4.08 22.71
CA MET A 75 15.34 4.83 23.40
C MET A 75 14.90 4.14 24.69
N THR A 76 15.78 4.18 25.70
CA THR A 76 15.39 3.97 27.09
C THR A 76 16.18 4.96 27.93
N GLU A 77 15.66 6.18 28.05
CA GLU A 77 15.86 7.10 29.19
C GLU A 77 15.33 8.48 28.79
N SER A 78 14.06 8.76 29.14
CA SER A 78 13.56 10.09 29.55
C SER A 78 12.03 10.15 29.45
N ARG A 79 11.34 9.46 30.37
CA ARG A 79 9.99 9.83 30.80
C ARG A 79 9.87 9.54 32.29
N ASN A 80 10.41 10.44 33.09
CA ASN A 80 10.10 10.56 34.52
C ASN A 80 10.08 12.05 34.85
N HIS A 81 9.04 12.76 34.43
CA HIS A 81 8.46 13.81 35.26
C HIS A 81 7.10 14.22 34.70
N LEU A 82 6.04 13.82 35.38
CA LEU A 82 4.81 14.61 35.62
C LEU A 82 3.86 13.73 36.43
N GLN A 83 3.81 13.98 37.73
CA GLN A 83 2.74 13.52 38.60
C GLN A 83 2.40 14.67 39.54
N SER A 84 1.25 15.31 39.33
CA SER A 84 0.17 15.43 40.32
C SER A 84 -0.79 16.56 39.95
N SER A 85 -2.02 16.18 39.62
CA SER A 85 -3.21 16.66 40.33
C SER A 85 -4.40 15.80 39.91
N SER A 86 -5.11 15.32 40.93
CA SER A 86 -6.20 14.36 40.89
C SER A 86 -7.54 15.05 40.60
N SER A 87 -8.31 14.53 39.64
CA SER A 87 -9.77 14.54 39.67
C SER A 87 -10.34 13.41 38.82
N ASP A 88 -11.30 12.70 39.40
CA ASP A 88 -12.09 11.59 38.86
C ASP A 88 -12.59 11.79 37.43
N GLY A 89 -12.50 10.72 36.65
CA GLY A 89 -13.02 10.60 35.30
C GLY A 89 -12.23 9.53 34.56
N SER A 90 -12.72 8.29 34.60
CA SER A 90 -12.18 7.18 33.81
C SER A 90 -12.51 7.39 32.32
N ASP A 91 -11.94 8.42 31.71
CA ASP A 91 -11.81 8.48 30.27
C ASP A 91 -10.58 7.63 29.96
N SER A 92 -10.81 6.38 29.59
CA SER A 92 -9.74 5.53 29.05
C SER A 92 -9.15 6.31 27.89
N LEU A 93 -7.95 6.89 28.06
CA LEU A 93 -7.20 7.54 27.00
C LEU A 93 -7.13 6.53 25.86
N VAL A 94 -7.99 6.70 24.86
CA VAL A 94 -7.91 5.91 23.64
C VAL A 94 -6.61 6.37 23.00
N ASP A 95 -5.62 5.48 23.01
CA ASP A 95 -4.36 5.68 22.32
C ASP A 95 -4.71 5.92 20.84
N ASP A 96 -4.36 7.10 20.33
CA ASP A 96 -4.59 7.47 18.93
C ASP A 96 -3.33 7.15 18.13
N ILE A 97 -3.51 6.78 16.87
CA ILE A 97 -2.43 6.51 15.93
C ILE A 97 -2.53 7.46 14.73
N THR A 98 -1.38 7.99 14.32
CA THR A 98 -1.27 8.84 13.13
C THR A 98 -1.21 7.99 11.87
N ILE A 99 -2.11 8.25 10.92
CA ILE A 99 -2.16 7.65 9.59
C ILE A 99 -1.68 8.65 8.54
N LEU A 100 -0.87 8.17 7.60
CA LEU A 100 -0.39 8.93 6.44
C LEU A 100 -1.11 8.44 5.17
N GLY A 101 -2.11 9.19 4.74
CA GLY A 101 -2.88 8.90 3.53
C GLY A 101 -2.25 9.53 2.28
N PHE A 102 -2.05 8.75 1.21
CA PHE A 102 -1.30 9.25 0.04
C PHE A 102 -1.91 8.88 -1.32
N GLY A 103 -3.11 8.27 -1.31
CA GLY A 103 -3.92 7.96 -2.49
C GLY A 103 -5.37 8.36 -2.28
N SER A 104 -6.28 7.39 -2.19
CA SER A 104 -7.71 7.65 -1.88
C SER A 104 -7.93 8.45 -0.60
N LEU A 105 -7.08 8.26 0.42
CA LEU A 105 -7.20 8.95 1.71
C LEU A 105 -6.73 10.42 1.67
N LEU A 106 -6.31 10.95 0.52
CA LEU A 106 -5.86 12.34 0.39
C LEU A 106 -6.96 13.37 0.61
N SER A 107 -8.24 13.02 0.44
CA SER A 107 -9.37 13.88 0.81
C SER A 107 -9.99 13.44 2.13
N ILE A 108 -10.35 14.42 2.96
CA ILE A 108 -11.02 14.16 4.24
C ILE A 108 -12.33 13.37 4.05
N LYS A 109 -13.07 13.62 2.98
CA LYS A 109 -14.30 12.89 2.62
C LYS A 109 -14.01 11.39 2.44
N SER A 110 -13.02 11.05 1.63
CA SER A 110 -12.63 9.64 1.38
C SER A 110 -11.98 9.00 2.60
N ALA A 111 -11.21 9.77 3.37
CA ALA A 111 -10.63 9.33 4.62
C ALA A 111 -11.73 8.96 5.64
N ARG A 112 -12.80 9.76 5.77
CA ARG A 112 -13.94 9.48 6.66
C ARG A 112 -14.75 8.24 6.26
N LEU A 113 -14.83 7.90 4.97
CA LEU A 113 -15.44 6.62 4.54
C LEU A 113 -14.67 5.40 5.08
N THR A 114 -13.38 5.59 5.35
CA THR A 114 -12.44 4.57 5.81
C THR A 114 -12.24 4.60 7.33
N PHE A 115 -12.21 5.80 7.92
CA PHE A 115 -12.05 6.09 9.34
C PHE A 115 -13.06 7.18 9.75
N PRO A 116 -14.32 6.81 10.05
CA PRO A 116 -15.38 7.78 10.30
C PRO A 116 -15.10 8.74 11.47
N THR A 117 -14.30 8.30 12.44
CA THR A 117 -13.95 9.03 13.66
C THR A 117 -12.57 9.68 13.59
N LEU A 118 -11.99 9.85 12.40
CA LEU A 118 -10.70 10.53 12.26
C LEU A 118 -10.73 11.95 12.84
N LYS A 119 -9.58 12.40 13.34
CA LYS A 119 -9.37 13.72 13.93
C LYS A 119 -8.17 14.41 13.26
N ASP A 120 -8.10 15.73 13.43
CA ASP A 120 -6.94 16.56 13.10
C ASP A 120 -6.37 16.38 11.68
N PHE A 121 -7.27 16.23 10.71
CA PHE A 121 -6.92 16.12 9.30
C PHE A 121 -6.14 17.34 8.82
N ARG A 122 -4.92 17.11 8.33
CA ARG A 122 -4.00 18.13 7.84
C ARG A 122 -3.11 17.55 6.75
N LEU A 123 -2.26 18.38 6.14
CA LEU A 123 -1.26 17.92 5.18
C LEU A 123 0.12 17.76 5.84
N GLY A 124 0.87 16.80 5.34
CA GLY A 124 2.26 16.56 5.72
C GLY A 124 3.08 16.09 4.52
N ARG A 125 4.40 15.96 4.69
CA ARG A 125 5.33 15.51 3.67
C ARG A 125 6.14 14.33 4.19
N VAL A 126 6.22 13.26 3.40
CA VAL A 126 7.00 12.06 3.71
C VAL A 126 8.36 12.15 2.99
N PRO A 127 9.49 12.28 3.71
CA PRO A 127 10.83 12.22 3.12
C PRO A 127 11.22 10.82 2.64
N ASN A 128 12.16 10.78 1.70
CA ASN A 128 12.85 9.58 1.20
C ASN A 128 11.88 8.47 0.74
N HIS A 129 10.73 8.88 0.20
CA HIS A 129 9.76 7.97 -0.38
C HIS A 129 9.20 8.58 -1.66
N ARG A 130 8.80 7.72 -2.60
CA ARG A 130 8.01 8.10 -3.78
C ARG A 130 6.74 7.25 -3.87
N ARG A 131 5.70 7.81 -4.50
CA ARG A 131 4.48 7.06 -4.84
C ARG A 131 4.63 6.37 -6.18
N VAL A 132 4.15 5.14 -6.29
CA VAL A 132 4.22 4.36 -7.53
C VAL A 132 2.93 3.57 -7.77
N PHE A 133 2.36 3.74 -8.96
CA PHE A 133 1.33 2.87 -9.53
C PHE A 133 1.97 1.59 -10.11
N GLY A 134 2.38 0.68 -9.23
CA GLY A 134 3.34 -0.38 -9.57
C GLY A 134 2.97 -1.80 -9.17
N HIS A 135 1.76 -2.04 -8.67
CA HIS A 135 1.27 -3.37 -8.30
C HIS A 135 -0.24 -3.47 -8.54
N PRO A 136 -0.81 -4.63 -8.89
CA PRO A 136 -2.25 -4.83 -8.87
C PRO A 136 -2.78 -4.95 -7.43
N ALA A 137 -4.05 -4.58 -7.23
CA ALA A 137 -4.78 -4.85 -5.99
C ALA A 137 -5.88 -5.88 -6.26
N SER A 138 -6.00 -6.91 -5.41
CA SER A 138 -6.95 -8.02 -5.59
C SER A 138 -8.39 -7.51 -5.70
N ILE A 139 -8.72 -6.48 -4.91
CA ILE A 139 -10.03 -5.83 -4.86
C ILE A 139 -10.48 -5.22 -6.20
N PHE A 140 -9.55 -4.88 -7.11
CA PHE A 140 -9.92 -4.34 -8.42
C PHE A 140 -10.51 -5.41 -9.34
N PHE A 141 -10.11 -6.67 -9.18
CA PHE A 141 -10.70 -7.80 -9.91
C PHE A 141 -12.07 -8.16 -9.32
N GLU A 142 -12.21 -8.14 -8.00
CA GLU A 142 -13.48 -8.39 -7.32
C GLU A 142 -14.55 -7.34 -7.66
N ARG A 143 -14.11 -6.12 -7.93
CA ARG A 143 -14.97 -4.97 -8.29
C ARG A 143 -15.16 -4.77 -9.80
N ASP A 144 -14.53 -5.60 -10.61
CA ASP A 144 -14.59 -5.52 -12.08
C ASP A 144 -14.18 -4.14 -12.63
N ILE A 145 -13.10 -3.57 -12.07
CA ILE A 145 -12.52 -2.29 -12.52
C ILE A 145 -11.07 -2.41 -13.02
N ALA A 146 -10.51 -3.62 -12.99
CA ALA A 146 -9.20 -3.93 -13.57
C ALA A 146 -9.34 -4.33 -15.04
N LEU A 147 -8.59 -3.68 -15.94
CA LEU A 147 -8.57 -4.04 -17.35
C LEU A 147 -7.36 -4.94 -17.63
N LEU A 148 -7.59 -6.26 -17.60
CA LEU A 148 -6.52 -7.26 -17.72
C LEU A 148 -5.85 -7.23 -19.10
N ASP A 149 -6.61 -7.08 -20.19
CA ASP A 149 -6.10 -7.12 -21.56
C ASP A 149 -5.13 -5.97 -21.88
N THR A 150 -5.32 -4.82 -21.23
CA THR A 150 -4.52 -3.60 -21.41
C THR A 150 -3.55 -3.33 -20.25
N LEU A 151 -3.53 -4.21 -19.24
CA LEU A 151 -2.77 -4.08 -17.99
C LEU A 151 -3.07 -2.80 -17.19
N GLU A 152 -4.26 -2.21 -17.34
CA GLU A 152 -4.71 -1.05 -16.56
C GLU A 152 -5.36 -1.53 -15.26
N MET A 153 -4.50 -1.98 -14.35
CA MET A 153 -4.90 -2.65 -13.10
C MET A 153 -4.02 -2.30 -11.91
N SER A 154 -3.04 -1.41 -12.05
CA SER A 154 -2.19 -1.06 -10.91
C SER A 154 -2.90 -0.13 -9.91
N SER A 155 -2.68 -0.44 -8.64
CA SER A 155 -2.96 0.39 -7.47
C SER A 155 -1.71 1.15 -7.07
N LEU A 156 -1.86 1.97 -6.03
CA LEU A 156 -0.88 2.92 -5.55
C LEU A 156 -0.22 2.39 -4.27
N SER A 157 1.11 2.43 -4.24
CA SER A 157 1.93 2.17 -3.06
C SER A 157 2.98 3.27 -2.92
N CYS A 158 3.71 3.31 -1.81
CA CYS A 158 4.95 4.05 -1.72
C CYS A 158 6.16 3.12 -1.52
N GLU A 159 7.32 3.53 -2.01
CA GLU A 159 8.59 2.82 -1.80
C GLU A 159 9.64 3.80 -1.30
N TYR A 160 10.60 3.31 -0.51
CA TYR A 160 11.73 4.14 -0.08
C TYR A 160 12.60 4.47 -1.29
N GLU A 161 12.93 5.74 -1.44
CA GLU A 161 13.83 6.25 -2.46
C GLU A 161 14.46 7.53 -1.91
N GLU A 162 15.76 7.50 -1.65
CA GLU A 162 16.48 8.64 -1.09
C GLU A 162 16.37 9.87 -2.00
N GLY A 163 16.22 11.05 -1.38
CA GLY A 163 16.08 12.32 -2.11
C GLY A 163 14.70 12.56 -2.74
N HIS A 164 13.80 11.58 -2.71
CA HIS A 164 12.40 11.79 -3.11
C HIS A 164 11.55 12.17 -1.90
N SER A 165 10.39 12.76 -2.15
CA SER A 165 9.40 13.03 -1.12
C SER A 165 8.04 13.30 -1.76
N PHE A 166 6.98 13.18 -0.97
CA PHE A 166 5.63 13.55 -1.43
C PHE A 166 4.75 14.08 -0.30
N VAL A 167 3.73 14.84 -0.67
CA VAL A 167 2.67 15.32 0.22
C VAL A 167 1.62 14.24 0.46
N CYS A 168 1.22 14.09 1.71
CA CYS A 168 0.20 13.16 2.20
C CYS A 168 -0.80 13.91 3.08
N SER A 169 -1.97 13.31 3.31
CA SER A 169 -2.82 13.67 4.43
C SER A 169 -2.29 13.02 5.72
N VAL A 170 -2.39 13.75 6.83
CA VAL A 170 -2.04 13.29 8.17
C VAL A 170 -3.30 13.43 9.02
N PHE A 171 -3.68 12.37 9.73
CA PHE A 171 -4.82 12.40 10.64
C PHE A 171 -4.68 11.31 11.70
N GLU A 172 -5.41 11.50 12.80
CA GLU A 172 -5.37 10.65 13.98
C GLU A 172 -6.64 9.80 14.03
N VAL A 173 -6.48 8.52 14.37
CA VAL A 173 -7.59 7.58 14.55
C VAL A 173 -7.39 6.77 15.83
N PRO A 174 -8.47 6.28 16.47
CA PRO A 174 -8.34 5.33 17.55
C PRO A 174 -7.46 4.13 17.15
N ASN A 175 -6.46 3.79 17.97
CA ASN A 175 -5.56 2.66 17.72
C ASN A 175 -6.26 1.28 17.92
N VAL A 176 -7.53 1.29 18.33
CA VAL A 176 -8.35 0.09 18.51
C VAL A 176 -8.47 -0.68 17.19
N GLY A 177 -7.95 -1.90 17.17
CA GLY A 177 -7.97 -2.76 15.98
C GLY A 177 -6.90 -2.41 14.94
N LEU A 178 -5.99 -1.47 15.22
CA LEU A 178 -4.89 -1.11 14.32
C LEU A 178 -3.53 -1.63 14.79
N SER A 179 -3.32 -1.77 16.10
CA SER A 179 -2.13 -2.41 16.64
C SER A 179 -2.41 -3.68 17.44
N GLU A 180 -1.46 -4.61 17.47
CA GLU A 180 -1.45 -5.69 18.46
C GLU A 180 -0.99 -5.16 19.83
N MET A 181 -1.59 -5.68 20.91
CA MET A 181 -1.03 -5.48 22.25
C MET A 181 0.12 -6.46 22.45
N SER A 182 1.36 -6.01 22.31
CA SER A 182 2.52 -6.80 22.74
C SER A 182 2.72 -6.66 24.26
N PHE A 183 2.49 -7.74 25.01
CA PHE A 183 2.94 -7.85 26.39
C PHE A 183 4.27 -8.60 26.41
N ASP A 184 5.32 -8.02 26.99
CA ASP A 184 6.51 -8.81 27.27
C ASP A 184 6.18 -9.89 28.31
N GLY A 185 6.66 -11.11 28.08
CA GLY A 185 6.42 -12.26 28.97
C GLY A 185 7.02 -12.13 30.37
N ASN A 186 7.56 -10.96 30.74
CA ASN A 186 8.07 -10.63 32.06
C ASN A 186 7.44 -9.32 32.55
N HIS A 187 6.36 -9.47 33.33
CA HIS A 187 5.70 -8.42 34.11
C HIS A 187 4.71 -7.48 33.39
N GLY A 188 4.19 -7.88 32.23
CA GLY A 188 3.00 -7.24 31.66
C GLY A 188 3.24 -5.78 31.24
N LYS A 189 4.46 -5.45 30.84
CA LYS A 189 4.78 -4.12 30.33
C LYS A 189 4.52 -4.12 28.82
N PRO A 190 3.74 -3.16 28.29
CA PRO A 190 3.62 -2.98 26.85
C PRO A 190 5.00 -2.76 26.25
N THR A 191 5.37 -3.50 25.20
CA THR A 191 6.60 -3.19 24.47
C THR A 191 6.42 -1.88 23.71
N SER A 192 7.50 -1.11 23.52
CA SER A 192 7.49 0.16 22.79
C SER A 192 7.39 -0.01 21.27
N ASN A 193 7.34 -1.25 20.76
CA ASN A 193 7.29 -1.50 19.33
C ASN A 193 5.84 -1.56 18.87
N TRP A 194 5.46 -0.61 18.02
CA TRP A 194 4.18 -0.64 17.34
C TRP A 194 4.15 -1.82 16.34
N ILE A 195 3.12 -2.65 16.42
CA ILE A 195 2.92 -3.83 15.57
C ILE A 195 1.50 -3.72 14.98
N PRO A 196 1.32 -3.80 13.65
CA PRO A 196 -0.01 -3.75 13.06
C PRO A 196 -0.85 -4.96 13.47
N SER A 197 -2.12 -4.74 13.78
CA SER A 197 -3.05 -5.82 14.12
C SER A 197 -3.29 -6.75 12.93
N ARG A 198 -3.63 -8.01 13.20
CA ARG A 198 -4.09 -8.93 12.16
C ARG A 198 -5.23 -8.37 11.31
N ALA A 199 -6.22 -7.72 11.92
CA ALA A 199 -7.35 -7.14 11.19
C ALA A 199 -6.93 -6.00 10.25
N PHE A 200 -5.93 -5.21 10.66
CA PHE A 200 -5.40 -4.16 9.80
C PHE A 200 -4.59 -4.74 8.64
N LEU A 201 -3.78 -5.78 8.90
CA LEU A 201 -3.09 -6.52 7.86
C LEU A 201 -4.06 -7.18 6.87
N GLU A 202 -5.18 -7.73 7.32
CA GLU A 202 -6.20 -8.34 6.43
C GLU A 202 -6.86 -7.32 5.51
N ARG A 203 -7.03 -6.10 5.99
CA ARG A 203 -7.61 -5.00 5.21
C ARG A 203 -6.65 -4.48 4.15
N GLU A 204 -5.36 -4.42 4.46
CA GLU A 204 -4.29 -3.86 3.63
C GLU A 204 -3.34 -4.98 3.15
N GLU A 205 -3.91 -6.13 2.77
CA GLU A 205 -3.24 -7.44 2.65
C GLU A 205 -1.99 -7.47 1.77
N GLU A 206 -1.93 -6.65 0.73
CA GLU A 206 -0.77 -6.62 -0.16
C GLU A 206 0.43 -5.85 0.41
N PHE A 207 0.21 -4.93 1.36
CA PHE A 207 1.18 -3.91 1.74
C PHE A 207 2.10 -4.32 2.90
N GLU A 208 3.28 -3.71 2.95
CA GLU A 208 4.08 -3.61 4.16
C GLU A 208 3.56 -2.42 4.98
N ILE A 209 3.05 -2.65 6.18
CA ILE A 209 2.59 -1.57 7.05
C ILE A 209 3.74 -1.09 7.92
N ALA A 210 4.11 0.18 7.77
CA ALA A 210 5.32 0.74 8.39
C ALA A 210 5.06 2.07 9.07
N LEU A 211 5.84 2.36 10.12
CA LEU A 211 5.99 3.70 10.68
C LEU A 211 7.12 4.43 9.95
N VAL A 212 6.82 5.59 9.39
CA VAL A 212 7.82 6.43 8.69
C VAL A 212 7.82 7.86 9.26
N PRO A 213 8.97 8.56 9.21
CA PRO A 213 9.02 9.97 9.55
C PRO A 213 8.17 10.80 8.59
N TYR A 214 7.58 11.87 9.10
CA TYR A 214 6.92 12.89 8.29
C TYR A 214 7.10 14.28 8.90
N GLU A 215 6.89 15.30 8.08
CA GLU A 215 6.85 16.71 8.51
C GLU A 215 5.46 17.27 8.21
N GLU A 216 4.87 18.03 9.14
CA GLU A 216 3.60 18.70 8.88
C GLU A 216 3.83 19.91 7.98
N LEU A 217 2.94 20.10 7.01
CA LEU A 217 2.95 21.33 6.23
C LEU A 217 2.33 22.47 7.06
N PRO A 218 2.85 23.71 6.97
CA PRO A 218 2.28 24.83 7.69
C PRO A 218 0.81 25.05 7.29
N SER A 219 -0.10 24.98 8.26
CA SER A 219 -1.50 25.37 8.04
C SER A 219 -1.57 26.87 7.79
N THR A 220 -1.99 27.32 6.61
CA THR A 220 -2.30 28.75 6.45
C THR A 220 -3.72 29.01 6.85
N ASN A 221 -3.89 29.71 7.96
CA ASN A 221 -5.18 30.31 8.33
C ASN A 221 -5.60 31.45 7.38
N ASN A 222 -5.12 31.53 6.12
CA ASN A 222 -5.50 32.55 5.13
C ASN A 222 -4.96 32.27 3.69
N GLY A 223 -5.08 31.04 3.19
CA GLY A 223 -4.71 30.68 1.81
C GLY A 223 -3.20 30.53 1.60
N LEU A 224 -2.75 29.31 1.31
CA LEU A 224 -1.35 29.03 1.02
C LEU A 224 -0.93 29.71 -0.28
N SER A 225 0.24 30.34 -0.25
CA SER A 225 0.93 30.74 -1.47
C SER A 225 1.12 29.52 -2.36
N LYS A 226 0.81 29.67 -3.64
CA LYS A 226 0.99 28.62 -4.67
C LYS A 226 2.47 28.20 -4.88
N ASP A 227 3.40 28.75 -4.09
CA ASP A 227 4.85 28.66 -4.29
C ASP A 227 5.61 27.93 -3.17
N SER A 228 4.94 27.11 -2.35
CA SER A 228 5.66 26.29 -1.36
C SER A 228 6.29 25.04 -1.99
N THR A 229 7.25 25.25 -2.90
CA THR A 229 8.20 24.23 -3.41
C THR A 229 9.40 24.05 -2.48
N SER A 230 9.29 24.47 -1.21
CA SER A 230 10.39 24.39 -0.24
C SER A 230 10.74 22.93 0.07
N THR A 231 11.81 22.47 -0.57
CA THR A 231 12.51 21.19 -0.40
C THR A 231 13.43 21.18 0.82
N CYS A 232 13.25 22.09 1.77
CA CYS A 232 14.15 22.24 2.90
C CYS A 232 13.83 21.22 4.01
N PHE A 233 14.23 19.96 3.81
CA PHE A 233 14.46 19.02 4.92
C PHE A 233 15.66 19.53 5.72
N GLY A 234 15.40 20.35 6.73
CA GLY A 234 16.44 21.09 7.43
C GLY A 234 16.06 21.43 8.86
N GLY A 235 16.35 20.50 9.77
CA GLY A 235 16.63 20.76 11.18
C GLY A 235 15.54 21.48 11.96
N THR A 236 14.45 20.78 12.28
CA THR A 236 13.67 21.17 13.46
C THR A 236 14.21 20.39 14.65
N ASP A 237 14.65 21.08 15.71
CA ASP A 237 15.03 20.51 17.02
C ASP A 237 13.83 19.85 17.76
N GLY A 238 12.79 19.46 17.01
CA GLY A 238 11.59 18.81 17.51
C GLY A 238 11.71 17.28 17.51
N PRO A 239 10.87 16.59 18.30
CA PRO A 239 10.79 15.14 18.24
C PRO A 239 10.38 14.68 16.84
N LEU A 240 11.05 13.64 16.33
CA LEU A 240 10.69 12.96 15.08
C LEU A 240 9.23 12.51 15.15
N LYS A 241 8.39 13.05 14.26
CA LYS A 241 7.00 12.60 14.11
C LYS A 241 6.97 11.36 13.22
N LEU A 242 6.22 10.34 13.64
CA LEU A 242 6.04 9.09 12.91
C LEU A 242 4.57 8.90 12.57
N GLY A 243 4.29 8.35 11.40
CA GLY A 243 2.95 7.97 11.00
C GLY A 243 2.95 6.66 10.24
N VAL A 244 1.83 5.95 10.29
CA VAL A 244 1.65 4.66 9.62
C VAL A 244 1.35 4.88 8.14
N ILE A 245 2.03 4.12 7.29
CA ILE A 245 1.88 4.18 5.84
C ILE A 245 1.92 2.77 5.21
N CYS A 246 1.18 2.59 4.12
CA CYS A 246 1.21 1.38 3.30
C CYS A 246 2.37 1.44 2.30
N ARG A 247 3.43 0.66 2.52
CA ARG A 247 4.62 0.57 1.66
C ARG A 247 4.52 -0.62 0.72
N ARG A 248 5.28 -0.52 -0.37
CA ARG A 248 5.61 -1.63 -1.26
C ARG A 248 6.18 -2.80 -0.46
N SER A 249 5.64 -3.99 -0.72
CA SER A 249 6.12 -5.25 -0.15
C SER A 249 6.76 -6.13 -1.23
N THR A 250 6.84 -7.44 -0.98
CA THR A 250 7.27 -8.45 -1.96
C THR A 250 6.28 -9.60 -2.04
N ASP A 251 6.30 -10.34 -3.16
CA ASP A 251 5.45 -11.53 -3.32
C ASP A 251 5.78 -12.58 -2.26
N GLU A 252 7.06 -12.72 -1.91
CA GLU A 252 7.53 -13.66 -0.89
C GLU A 252 6.98 -13.31 0.49
N ALA A 253 6.97 -12.03 0.85
CA ALA A 253 6.40 -11.57 2.11
C ALA A 253 4.88 -11.81 2.15
N TYR A 254 4.17 -11.53 1.04
CA TYR A 254 2.74 -11.80 0.91
C TYR A 254 2.44 -13.30 1.06
N ILE A 255 3.14 -14.17 0.33
CA ILE A 255 2.94 -15.62 0.37
C ILE A 255 3.33 -16.18 1.75
N ALA A 256 4.37 -15.66 2.39
CA ALA A 256 4.75 -16.08 3.74
C ALA A 256 3.67 -15.74 4.78
N LEU A 257 2.99 -14.59 4.63
CA LEU A 257 1.96 -14.13 5.56
C LEU A 257 0.59 -14.77 5.33
N TRP A 258 0.19 -14.94 4.06
CA TRP A 258 -1.17 -15.34 3.68
C TRP A 258 -1.26 -16.77 3.14
N GLY A 259 -0.14 -17.35 2.73
CA GLY A 259 -0.07 -18.67 2.12
C GLY A 259 -0.27 -18.67 0.61
N GLN A 260 0.27 -19.70 -0.04
CA GLN A 260 0.23 -19.85 -1.49
C GLN A 260 -1.21 -19.95 -2.03
N ASP A 261 -2.10 -20.65 -1.34
CA ASP A 261 -3.49 -20.82 -1.77
C ASP A 261 -4.24 -19.49 -1.79
N HIS A 262 -3.96 -18.61 -0.83
CA HIS A 262 -4.54 -17.26 -0.79
C HIS A 262 -4.08 -16.43 -2.00
N PHE A 263 -2.78 -16.44 -2.30
CA PHE A 263 -2.24 -15.81 -3.51
C PHE A 263 -2.86 -16.37 -4.80
N GLN A 264 -3.04 -17.69 -4.89
CA GLN A 264 -3.69 -18.32 -6.05
C GLN A 264 -5.13 -17.83 -6.22
N ASN A 265 -5.88 -17.79 -5.12
CA ASN A 265 -7.27 -17.38 -5.10
C ASN A 265 -7.48 -15.88 -5.32
N LYS A 266 -6.54 -15.02 -4.93
CA LYS A 266 -6.66 -13.56 -5.04
C LYS A 266 -6.07 -13.00 -6.33
N PHE A 267 -5.02 -13.61 -6.86
CA PHE A 267 -4.27 -13.06 -8.01
C PHE A 267 -4.13 -14.06 -9.15
N LEU A 268 -3.60 -15.27 -8.90
CA LEU A 268 -3.23 -16.19 -9.99
C LEU A 268 -4.43 -16.62 -10.84
N LYS A 269 -5.62 -16.81 -10.24
CA LYS A 269 -6.85 -17.13 -10.97
C LYS A 269 -7.25 -16.07 -12.00
N HIS A 270 -6.79 -14.83 -11.83
CA HIS A 270 -6.99 -13.72 -12.77
C HIS A 270 -5.83 -13.57 -13.76
N GLY A 271 -4.87 -14.50 -13.77
CA GLY A 271 -3.68 -14.44 -14.62
C GLY A 271 -2.55 -13.57 -14.07
N VAL A 272 -2.71 -12.99 -12.88
CA VAL A 272 -1.69 -12.16 -12.22
C VAL A 272 -0.67 -13.06 -11.52
N LYS A 273 0.54 -13.13 -12.07
CA LYS A 273 1.62 -14.01 -11.59
C LYS A 273 2.51 -13.37 -10.52
N THR A 274 2.38 -12.06 -10.32
CA THR A 274 3.15 -11.29 -9.34
C THR A 274 2.36 -10.07 -8.90
N ILE A 275 2.46 -9.71 -7.63
CA ILE A 275 1.94 -8.44 -7.11
C ILE A 275 3.02 -7.38 -7.30
N TRP A 276 4.24 -7.66 -6.86
CA TRP A 276 5.27 -6.64 -6.69
C TRP A 276 6.35 -6.66 -7.78
N ASN A 277 6.68 -7.81 -8.37
CA ASN A 277 7.86 -8.01 -9.24
C ASN A 277 7.59 -7.70 -10.73
N TRP A 278 6.79 -6.67 -11.02
CA TRP A 278 6.56 -6.20 -12.39
C TRP A 278 7.81 -5.50 -12.96
N PRO A 279 8.30 -5.90 -14.16
CA PRO A 279 9.35 -5.18 -14.86
C PRO A 279 8.97 -3.72 -15.15
N LYS A 280 9.97 -2.83 -15.19
CA LYS A 280 9.77 -1.40 -15.49
C LYS A 280 9.13 -1.17 -16.88
N ASP A 281 9.45 -2.03 -17.84
CA ASP A 281 8.95 -2.00 -19.22
C ASP A 281 7.73 -2.91 -19.43
N SER A 282 7.13 -3.44 -18.37
CA SER A 282 6.01 -4.39 -18.45
C SER A 282 4.73 -3.83 -19.09
N GLY A 283 4.62 -2.50 -19.19
CA GLY A 283 3.41 -1.84 -19.64
C GLY A 283 2.27 -1.85 -18.63
N LEU A 284 2.53 -2.23 -17.36
CA LEU A 284 1.55 -2.11 -16.28
C LEU A 284 1.15 -0.64 -16.09
N LYS A 285 -0.17 -0.38 -16.12
CA LYS A 285 -0.76 0.95 -16.04
C LYS A 285 -1.69 1.09 -14.85
N PRO A 286 -1.93 2.32 -14.36
CA PRO A 286 -2.91 2.59 -13.31
C PRO A 286 -4.29 2.04 -13.68
N CYS A 287 -5.01 1.47 -12.70
CA CYS A 287 -6.44 1.25 -12.83
C CYS A 287 -7.13 2.61 -13.09
N PRO A 288 -7.85 2.82 -14.20
CA PRO A 288 -8.28 4.17 -14.59
C PRO A 288 -9.28 4.79 -13.61
N VAL A 289 -10.23 3.99 -13.12
CA VAL A 289 -11.22 4.40 -12.11
C VAL A 289 -10.53 4.81 -10.82
N TYR A 290 -9.55 4.02 -10.36
CA TYR A 290 -8.84 4.32 -9.12
C TYR A 290 -7.88 5.51 -9.27
N LEU A 291 -7.21 5.65 -10.41
CA LEU A 291 -6.37 6.80 -10.71
C LEU A 291 -7.18 8.09 -10.67
N ARG A 292 -8.31 8.14 -11.38
CA ARG A 292 -9.21 9.31 -11.36
C ARG A 292 -9.62 9.66 -9.93
N HIS A 293 -10.04 8.66 -9.15
CA HIS A 293 -10.42 8.87 -7.76
C HIS A 293 -9.28 9.50 -6.93
N CYS A 294 -8.05 8.99 -7.03
CA CYS A 294 -6.91 9.57 -6.33
C CYS A 294 -6.59 11.01 -6.78
N VAL A 295 -6.72 11.31 -8.08
CA VAL A 295 -6.54 12.67 -8.61
C VAL A 295 -7.58 13.62 -7.99
N LEU A 296 -8.85 13.23 -7.98
CA LEU A 296 -9.93 14.02 -7.36
C LEU A 296 -9.74 14.16 -5.85
N ALA A 297 -9.31 13.10 -5.15
CA ALA A 297 -9.01 13.16 -3.73
C ALA A 297 -7.86 14.13 -3.42
N SER A 298 -6.81 14.14 -4.24
CA SER A 298 -5.69 15.07 -4.10
C SER A 298 -6.08 16.53 -4.39
N TYR A 299 -7.05 16.73 -5.29
CA TYR A 299 -7.60 18.05 -5.62
C TYR A 299 -8.46 18.60 -4.48
N ASN A 300 -9.34 17.77 -3.93
CA ASN A 300 -10.27 18.11 -2.85
C ASN A 300 -9.69 17.88 -1.44
N CYS A 301 -8.36 17.85 -1.29
CA CYS A 301 -7.72 17.42 -0.04
C CYS A 301 -8.19 18.19 1.21
N GLU A 302 -8.32 19.51 1.09
CA GLU A 302 -8.66 20.43 2.20
C GLU A 302 -10.12 20.91 2.18
N SER A 303 -10.93 20.47 1.21
CA SER A 303 -12.32 20.90 1.09
C SER A 303 -13.27 19.73 1.30
N GLU A 304 -14.20 19.88 2.26
CA GLU A 304 -15.37 18.99 2.36
C GLU A 304 -16.37 19.25 1.23
N ASP A 305 -16.36 20.47 0.67
CA ASP A 305 -17.13 20.87 -0.50
C ASP A 305 -16.37 20.53 -1.80
N THR A 306 -17.00 19.82 -2.73
CA THR A 306 -16.34 19.43 -3.98
C THR A 306 -16.25 20.62 -4.92
N ASP A 307 -15.09 21.26 -4.98
CA ASP A 307 -14.77 22.14 -6.11
C ASP A 307 -14.82 21.32 -7.40
N THR A 308 -15.37 21.90 -8.45
CA THR A 308 -15.48 21.21 -9.74
C THR A 308 -14.09 21.13 -10.37
N TRP A 309 -13.48 19.95 -10.32
CA TRP A 309 -12.23 19.69 -11.03
C TRP A 309 -12.43 19.94 -12.54
N SER A 310 -11.47 20.64 -13.16
CA SER A 310 -11.46 20.88 -14.61
C SER A 310 -10.06 20.69 -15.17
N ILE A 311 -9.98 20.29 -16.44
CA ILE A 311 -8.69 20.21 -17.14
C ILE A 311 -7.96 21.56 -17.10
N GLY A 312 -6.68 21.55 -16.73
CA GLY A 312 -5.87 22.77 -16.57
C GLY A 312 -6.03 23.53 -15.24
N CYS A 313 -6.76 22.99 -14.26
CA CYS A 313 -6.81 23.59 -12.92
C CYS A 313 -5.42 23.59 -12.25
N THR A 314 -5.07 24.67 -11.56
CA THR A 314 -3.73 24.78 -10.91
C THR A 314 -3.62 23.99 -9.60
N GLY A 315 -4.74 23.54 -9.03
CA GLY A 315 -4.82 22.79 -7.77
C GLY A 315 -4.08 23.43 -6.58
N GLY A 316 -4.03 22.70 -5.46
CA GLY A 316 -3.21 23.01 -4.29
C GLY A 316 -1.90 22.21 -4.25
N VAL A 317 -1.14 22.36 -3.16
CA VAL A 317 0.15 21.67 -2.97
C VAL A 317 0.02 20.14 -3.01
N CYS A 318 -1.06 19.60 -2.42
CA CYS A 318 -1.36 18.16 -2.44
C CYS A 318 -1.62 17.65 -3.86
N TYR A 319 -2.43 18.37 -4.64
CA TYR A 319 -2.74 18.02 -6.03
C TYR A 319 -1.48 18.00 -6.90
N ASN A 320 -0.67 19.05 -6.82
CA ASN A 320 0.55 19.13 -7.62
C ASN A 320 1.57 18.06 -7.20
N SER A 321 1.75 17.84 -5.90
CA SER A 321 2.52 16.72 -5.40
C SER A 321 2.02 15.37 -5.93
N PHE A 322 0.70 15.14 -5.95
CA PHE A 322 0.15 13.89 -6.47
C PHE A 322 0.46 13.68 -7.95
N LEU A 323 0.38 14.73 -8.76
CA LEU A 323 0.65 14.63 -10.18
C LEU A 323 2.15 14.51 -10.51
N ASP A 324 3.01 15.24 -9.79
CA ASP A 324 4.44 15.38 -10.13
C ASP A 324 5.35 14.41 -9.37
N GLU A 325 4.93 13.95 -8.19
CA GLU A 325 5.73 13.11 -7.28
C GLU A 325 5.14 11.69 -7.15
N THR A 326 4.34 11.28 -8.15
CA THR A 326 3.80 9.94 -8.31
C THR A 326 4.14 9.43 -9.70
N TYR A 327 4.59 8.17 -9.77
CA TYR A 327 5.14 7.58 -10.98
C TYR A 327 4.41 6.31 -11.40
N LEU A 328 4.54 5.94 -12.68
CA LEU A 328 4.14 4.64 -13.18
C LEU A 328 5.14 3.54 -12.81
N VAL A 329 4.88 2.31 -13.27
CA VAL A 329 5.73 1.14 -13.03
C VAL A 329 7.18 1.32 -13.52
N ASP A 330 7.43 2.24 -14.45
CA ASP A 330 8.78 2.58 -14.95
C ASP A 330 9.62 3.39 -13.93
N ARG A 331 8.97 4.03 -12.96
CA ARG A 331 9.52 5.00 -12.00
C ARG A 331 10.05 6.29 -12.65
N GLU A 332 9.56 6.60 -13.84
CA GLU A 332 10.01 7.74 -14.64
C GLU A 332 8.83 8.60 -15.10
N THR A 333 7.79 7.97 -15.65
CA THR A 333 6.61 8.70 -16.12
C THR A 333 5.79 9.19 -14.94
N SER A 334 5.67 10.51 -14.79
CA SER A 334 4.82 11.12 -13.77
C SER A 334 3.32 10.93 -14.08
N ILE A 335 2.46 11.03 -13.08
CA ILE A 335 1.01 11.03 -13.31
C ILE A 335 0.57 12.24 -14.13
N ARG A 336 1.24 13.41 -14.00
CA ARG A 336 0.98 14.56 -14.86
C ARG A 336 1.21 14.22 -16.34
N ASP A 337 2.36 13.63 -16.66
CA ASP A 337 2.71 13.26 -18.03
C ASP A 337 1.79 12.18 -18.58
N TYR A 338 1.41 11.22 -17.74
CA TYR A 338 0.47 10.18 -18.10
C TYR A 338 -0.92 10.75 -18.42
N LEU A 339 -1.47 11.61 -17.57
CA LEU A 339 -2.79 12.22 -17.80
C LEU A 339 -2.80 13.20 -18.98
N ASN A 340 -1.67 13.84 -19.30
CA ASN A 340 -1.54 14.64 -20.51
C ASN A 340 -1.67 13.78 -21.78
N GLN A 341 -1.19 12.54 -21.75
CA GLN A 341 -1.32 11.58 -22.85
C GLN A 341 -2.68 10.89 -22.89
N TYR A 342 -3.28 10.66 -21.72
CA TYR A 342 -4.56 9.94 -21.55
C TYR A 342 -5.60 10.77 -20.78
N PRO A 343 -6.00 11.95 -21.28
CA PRO A 343 -6.88 12.86 -20.54
C PRO A 343 -8.29 12.30 -20.34
N ASP A 344 -8.71 11.33 -21.14
CA ASP A 344 -10.02 10.70 -21.06
C ASP A 344 -10.24 9.92 -19.75
N ILE A 345 -9.17 9.54 -19.04
CA ILE A 345 -9.25 8.90 -17.71
C ILE A 345 -10.07 9.76 -16.75
N MET A 346 -9.94 11.09 -16.82
CA MET A 346 -10.65 12.00 -15.92
C MET A 346 -12.15 12.12 -16.23
N LYS A 347 -12.61 11.60 -17.38
CA LYS A 347 -14.02 11.54 -17.78
C LYS A 347 -14.69 10.22 -17.37
N LEU A 348 -13.92 9.22 -16.92
CA LEU A 348 -14.45 7.91 -16.55
C LEU A 348 -15.23 8.01 -15.24
N GLU A 349 -16.48 7.57 -15.24
CA GLU A 349 -17.21 7.38 -14.00
C GLU A 349 -17.02 5.94 -13.49
N PRO A 350 -16.89 5.72 -12.18
CA PRO A 350 -16.95 4.37 -11.63
C PRO A 350 -18.31 3.73 -11.92
N PRO A 351 -18.40 2.39 -11.90
CA PRO A 351 -19.69 1.70 -11.87
C PRO A 351 -20.59 2.27 -10.76
N ASP A 352 -21.91 2.33 -10.99
CA ASP A 352 -22.86 2.99 -10.07
C ASP A 352 -22.73 2.50 -8.62
N ALA A 353 -22.55 1.18 -8.43
CA ALA A 353 -22.37 0.55 -7.13
C ALA A 353 -21.09 1.00 -6.39
N LEU A 354 -20.14 1.59 -7.09
CA LEU A 354 -18.86 2.05 -6.58
C LEU A 354 -18.73 3.59 -6.60
N ARG A 355 -19.79 4.31 -7.00
CA ARG A 355 -19.76 5.78 -7.13
C ARG A 355 -19.43 6.50 -5.85
N GLU A 356 -19.95 6.04 -4.71
CA GLU A 356 -19.59 6.62 -3.41
C GLU A 356 -18.13 6.37 -3.04
N ARG A 357 -17.58 5.21 -3.45
CA ARG A 357 -16.21 4.80 -3.12
C ARG A 357 -15.15 5.43 -4.03
N TYR A 358 -15.45 5.62 -5.31
CA TYR A 358 -14.49 6.06 -6.34
C TYR A 358 -14.93 7.32 -7.10
N GLY A 359 -15.95 8.04 -6.62
CA GLY A 359 -16.48 9.25 -7.28
C GLY A 359 -15.65 10.51 -7.05
N GLY A 360 -14.65 10.48 -6.17
CA GLY A 360 -13.87 11.64 -5.75
C GLY A 360 -14.19 12.08 -4.33
#